data_AF-A0A7S1VBF8-F1
#
_entry.id   AF-A0A7S1VBF8-F1
#
_cell.length_a   1.000
_cell.length_b   1.000
_cell.length_c   1.000
_cell.angle_alpha   90.00
_cell.angle_beta   90.00
_cell.angle_gamma   90.00
#
_symmetry.space_group_name_H-M   'P 1'
#
loop_
_entity.id
_entity.type
_entity.pdbx_description
1 polymer ?
#
loop_
_entity_poly.entity_id
_entity_poly.type
_entity_poly.pdbx_seq_one_letter_code
_entity_poly.pdbx_strand_id
1 'polypeptide(L)'
;GSLFSTAAFVRLISLGGSTGAMVRLSIVARNVTTALSMAITAILGGDMSLAAAFVCLTGVLGGTYGKPLMNKLGITDPITRGLGIGSSSQGLGVAAIADEPDAFPFAAISMVLTAIAATALVSIPEFKKALIKTATGL
;
A
#
# COMPACT_ATOMS: atom_id res chain seq x y z
N GLY A 1 5.23 -0.45 2.43
CA GLY A 1 5.15 -1.47 1.35
C GLY A 1 5.35 -0.81 0.01
N SER A 2 6.08 -1.41 -0.93
CA SER A 2 6.36 -0.79 -2.25
C SER A 2 5.52 -1.43 -3.36
N LEU A 3 5.16 -0.65 -4.38
CA LEU A 3 4.38 -1.12 -5.54
C LEU A 3 5.01 -2.37 -6.18
N PHE A 4 6.34 -2.39 -6.32
CA PHE A 4 7.08 -3.54 -6.85
C PHE A 4 7.06 -4.76 -5.95
N SER A 5 7.13 -4.58 -4.62
CA SER A 5 7.07 -5.70 -3.68
C SER A 5 5.73 -6.42 -3.79
N THR A 6 4.64 -5.66 -3.83
CA THR A 6 3.30 -6.22 -4.04
C THR A 6 3.20 -6.88 -5.42
N ALA A 7 3.68 -6.24 -6.48
CA ALA A 7 3.69 -6.79 -7.84
C ALA A 7 4.44 -8.13 -7.94
N ALA A 8 5.64 -8.21 -7.36
CA ALA A 8 6.44 -9.42 -7.33
C ALA A 8 5.75 -10.52 -6.49
N PHE A 9 5.16 -10.16 -5.36
CA PHE A 9 4.46 -11.10 -4.49
C PHE A 9 3.22 -11.71 -5.16
N VAL A 10 2.34 -10.89 -5.75
CA VAL A 10 1.12 -11.39 -6.42
C VAL A 10 1.44 -12.26 -7.64
N ARG A 11 2.58 -12.02 -8.29
CA ARG A 11 3.10 -12.87 -9.35
C ARG A 11 3.63 -14.19 -8.81
N LEU A 12 4.43 -14.16 -7.74
CA LEU A 12 5.02 -15.35 -7.14
C LEU A 12 3.95 -16.36 -6.70
N ILE A 13 2.87 -15.87 -6.10
CA ILE A 13 1.73 -16.70 -5.69
C ILE A 13 0.76 -17.04 -6.84
N SER A 14 1.06 -16.58 -8.07
CA SER A 14 0.23 -16.78 -9.26
C SER A 14 -1.24 -16.40 -9.06
N LEU A 15 -1.49 -15.28 -8.37
CA LEU A 15 -2.85 -14.90 -7.98
C LEU A 15 -3.76 -14.77 -9.22
N GLY A 16 -4.88 -15.51 -9.23
CA GLY A 16 -5.83 -15.54 -10.35
C GLY A 16 -5.42 -16.41 -11.56
N GLY A 17 -4.38 -17.25 -11.47
CA GLY A 17 -4.01 -18.20 -12.54
C GLY A 17 -3.49 -17.55 -13.82
N SER A 18 -3.65 -18.20 -14.98
CA SER A 18 -3.15 -17.72 -16.28
C SER A 18 -3.87 -16.45 -16.79
N THR A 19 -5.12 -16.23 -16.39
CA THR A 19 -5.95 -15.06 -16.78
C THR A 19 -5.99 -13.97 -15.71
N GLY A 20 -5.30 -14.16 -14.58
CA GLY A 20 -5.35 -13.30 -13.39
C GLY A 20 -4.67 -11.94 -13.49
N ALA A 21 -4.23 -11.52 -14.68
CA ALA A 21 -3.49 -10.25 -14.86
C ALA A 21 -4.27 -9.05 -14.32
N MET A 22 -5.59 -8.99 -14.56
CA MET A 22 -6.45 -7.92 -14.08
C MET A 22 -6.47 -7.85 -12.54
N VAL A 23 -6.64 -9.00 -11.88
CA VAL A 23 -6.65 -9.10 -10.40
C VAL A 23 -5.29 -8.70 -9.82
N ARG A 24 -4.19 -9.14 -10.45
CA ARG A 24 -2.84 -8.78 -10.02
C ARG A 24 -2.63 -7.27 -10.09
N LEU A 25 -3.03 -6.64 -11.21
CA LEU A 25 -2.92 -5.20 -11.41
C LEU A 25 -3.78 -4.41 -10.41
N SER A 26 -4.96 -4.88 -10.06
CA SER A 26 -5.82 -4.27 -9.03
C SER A 26 -5.21 -4.21 -7.63
N ILE A 27 -4.27 -5.11 -7.32
CA ILE A 27 -3.70 -5.23 -5.97
C ILE A 27 -2.40 -4.44 -5.82
N VAL A 28 -1.72 -4.10 -6.93
CA VAL A 28 -0.38 -3.49 -6.92
C VAL A 28 -0.32 -2.24 -6.04
N ALA A 29 -1.36 -1.42 -6.06
CA ALA A 29 -1.45 -0.15 -5.32
C ALA A 29 -2.18 -0.25 -3.95
N ARG A 30 -2.30 -1.45 -3.37
CA ARG A 30 -3.03 -1.66 -2.09
C ARG A 30 -2.48 -0.90 -0.86
N ASN A 31 -1.30 -0.29 -0.99
CA ASN A 31 -0.49 0.34 0.07
C ASN A 31 -0.65 1.87 0.11
N VAL A 32 -1.53 2.44 -0.71
CA VAL A 32 -1.88 3.87 -0.68
C VAL A 32 -3.34 4.06 -0.27
N THR A 33 -3.82 5.30 -0.22
CA THR A 33 -5.24 5.58 0.07
C THR A 33 -6.16 5.01 -1.01
N THR A 34 -7.40 4.70 -0.64
CA THR A 34 -8.40 4.11 -1.55
C THR A 34 -8.56 4.87 -2.84
N ALA A 35 -8.72 6.20 -2.76
CA ALA A 35 -8.87 7.06 -3.93
C ALA A 35 -7.64 6.97 -4.86
N LEU A 36 -6.43 7.00 -4.29
CA LEU A 36 -5.21 6.94 -5.08
C LEU A 36 -4.99 5.55 -5.70
N SER A 37 -5.28 4.49 -4.95
CA SER A 37 -5.18 3.12 -5.47
C SER A 37 -6.13 2.89 -6.64
N MET A 38 -7.36 3.40 -6.55
CA MET A 38 -8.34 3.31 -7.64
C MET A 38 -7.84 4.06 -8.88
N ALA A 39 -7.30 5.27 -8.71
CA ALA A 39 -6.73 6.05 -9.82
C ALA A 39 -5.54 5.33 -10.49
N ILE A 40 -4.60 4.79 -9.70
CA ILE A 40 -3.47 4.01 -10.22
C ILE A 40 -3.98 2.75 -10.94
N THR A 41 -4.97 2.06 -10.37
CA THR A 41 -5.54 0.84 -10.96
C THR A 41 -6.21 1.11 -12.30
N ALA A 42 -6.94 2.23 -12.42
CA ALA A 42 -7.52 2.66 -13.69
C ALA A 42 -6.44 2.91 -14.76
N ILE A 43 -5.32 3.54 -14.39
CA ILE A 43 -4.18 3.79 -15.29
C ILE A 43 -3.51 2.47 -15.72
N LEU A 44 -3.45 1.48 -14.82
CA LEU A 44 -2.85 0.17 -15.07
C LEU A 44 -3.77 -0.80 -15.81
N GLY A 45 -5.07 -0.52 -15.90
CA GLY A 45 -6.06 -1.40 -16.55
C GLY A 45 -6.58 -2.55 -15.67
N GLY A 46 -6.52 -2.39 -14.34
CA GLY A 46 -7.13 -3.33 -13.40
C GLY A 46 -8.58 -2.97 -13.04
N ASP A 47 -9.21 -3.81 -12.21
CA ASP A 47 -10.53 -3.56 -11.63
C ASP A 47 -10.44 -2.64 -10.39
N MET A 48 -11.12 -1.50 -10.42
CA MET A 48 -11.11 -0.49 -9.35
C MET A 48 -11.85 -0.94 -8.08
N SER A 49 -12.88 -1.78 -8.21
CA SER A 49 -13.64 -2.30 -7.08
C SER A 49 -12.80 -3.27 -6.25
N LEU A 50 -12.05 -4.15 -6.91
CA LEU A 50 -11.06 -5.01 -6.26
C LEU A 50 -9.98 -4.19 -5.57
N ALA A 51 -9.46 -3.15 -6.23
CA ALA A 51 -8.45 -2.28 -5.62
C ALA A 51 -8.96 -1.68 -4.31
N ALA A 52 -10.18 -1.12 -4.28
CA ALA A 52 -10.77 -0.57 -3.08
C ALA A 52 -10.94 -1.62 -1.96
N ALA A 53 -11.38 -2.83 -2.30
CA ALA A 53 -11.54 -3.92 -1.34
C ALA A 53 -10.20 -4.33 -0.68
N PHE A 54 -9.15 -4.51 -1.48
CA PHE A 54 -7.83 -4.91 -0.97
C PHE A 54 -7.13 -3.82 -0.16
N VAL A 55 -7.32 -2.57 -0.55
CA VAL A 55 -6.95 -1.37 0.22
C VAL A 55 -7.62 -1.39 1.59
N CYS A 56 -8.96 -1.49 1.64
CA CYS A 56 -9.69 -1.54 2.91
C CYS A 56 -9.21 -2.69 3.80
N LEU A 57 -9.00 -3.87 3.21
CA LEU A 57 -8.45 -5.02 3.93
C LEU A 57 -7.05 -4.71 4.49
N THR A 58 -6.17 -4.08 3.72
CA THR A 58 -4.84 -3.65 4.18
C THR A 58 -4.94 -2.66 5.33
N GLY A 59 -5.85 -1.69 5.22
CA GLY A 59 -6.06 -0.68 6.23
C GLY A 59 -6.56 -1.26 7.56
N VAL A 60 -7.51 -2.18 7.50
CA VAL A 60 -8.01 -2.91 8.68
C VAL A 60 -6.88 -3.72 9.32
N LEU A 61 -6.16 -4.52 8.54
CA LEU A 61 -5.04 -5.32 9.06
C LEU A 61 -3.94 -4.44 9.68
N GLY A 62 -3.58 -3.35 9.01
CA GLY A 62 -2.59 -2.40 9.53
C GLY A 62 -3.05 -1.70 10.81
N GLY A 63 -4.32 -1.33 10.92
CA GLY A 63 -4.87 -0.71 12.12
C GLY A 63 -5.02 -1.68 13.29
N THR A 64 -5.42 -2.92 13.02
CA THR A 64 -5.59 -3.95 14.05
C THR A 64 -4.26 -4.49 14.55
N TYR A 65 -3.30 -4.76 13.66
CA TYR A 65 -2.06 -5.45 14.00
C TYR A 65 -0.83 -4.54 14.13
N GLY A 66 -0.88 -3.30 13.61
CA GLY A 66 0.27 -2.39 13.61
C GLY A 66 0.81 -2.11 15.02
N LYS A 67 0.00 -1.49 15.88
CA LYS A 67 0.42 -1.15 17.25
C LYS A 67 0.81 -2.38 18.09
N PRO A 68 0.01 -3.47 18.13
CA PRO A 68 0.40 -4.67 18.89
C PRO A 68 1.73 -5.27 18.43
N LEU A 69 2.01 -5.27 17.12
CA LEU A 69 3.26 -5.78 16.58
C LEU A 69 4.45 -4.94 17.04
N MET A 70 4.31 -3.62 17.05
CA MET A 70 5.38 -2.70 17.46
C MET A 70 5.66 -2.79 18.96
N ASN A 71 4.60 -2.96 19.77
CA ASN A 71 4.74 -3.25 21.20
C ASN A 71 5.49 -4.58 21.42
N LYS A 72 5.16 -5.62 20.65
CA LYS A 72 5.85 -6.92 20.73
C LYS A 72 7.32 -6.85 20.32
N LEU A 73 7.65 -5.98 19.36
CA LEU A 73 9.03 -5.71 18.93
C LEU A 73 9.77 -4.74 19.86
N GLY A 74 9.13 -4.21 20.92
CA GLY A 74 9.74 -3.27 21.85
C GLY A 74 10.02 -1.88 21.26
N ILE A 75 9.32 -1.49 20.19
CA ILE A 75 9.50 -0.19 19.54
C ILE A 75 8.73 0.86 20.35
N THR A 76 9.46 1.71 21.06
CA THR A 76 8.89 2.77 21.93
C THR A 76 9.03 4.18 21.35
N ASP A 77 9.97 4.41 20.44
CA ASP A 77 10.22 5.72 19.84
C ASP A 77 9.02 6.20 18.99
N PRO A 78 8.37 7.33 19.35
CA PRO A 78 7.18 7.82 18.65
C PRO A 78 7.40 8.10 17.16
N ILE A 79 8.60 8.56 16.79
CA ILE A 79 8.95 8.86 15.40
C ILE A 79 8.98 7.58 14.58
N THR A 80 9.74 6.59 15.04
CA THR A 80 9.82 5.25 14.44
C THR A 80 8.44 4.63 14.36
N ARG A 81 7.62 4.81 15.42
CA ARG A 81 6.27 4.26 15.45
C ARG A 81 5.38 4.86 14.37
N GLY A 82 5.33 6.19 14.31
CA GLY A 82 4.55 6.92 13.33
C GLY A 82 5.01 6.63 11.90
N LEU A 83 6.30 6.73 11.63
CA LEU A 83 6.85 6.45 10.30
C LEU A 83 6.59 5.01 9.85
N GLY A 84 6.73 4.04 10.77
CA GLY A 84 6.44 2.64 10.53
C GLY A 84 4.99 2.41 10.10
N ILE A 85 4.04 2.83 10.94
CA ILE A 85 2.59 2.68 10.64
C ILE A 85 2.21 3.44 9.37
N GLY A 86 2.67 4.69 9.22
CA GLY A 86 2.34 5.54 8.08
C GLY A 86 2.89 5.05 6.74
N SER A 87 3.99 4.30 6.74
CA SER A 87 4.61 3.74 5.51
C SER A 87 4.16 2.31 5.20
N SER A 88 3.70 1.55 6.20
CA SER A 88 3.20 0.19 6.04
C SER A 88 1.69 0.12 5.80
N SER A 89 0.94 1.12 6.27
CA SER A 89 -0.52 1.16 6.19
C SER A 89 -1.02 2.32 5.32
N GLN A 90 -2.34 2.42 5.24
CA GLN A 90 -3.07 3.53 4.65
C GLN A 90 -3.91 4.24 5.73
N GLY A 91 -4.78 5.17 5.34
CA GLY A 91 -5.53 6.04 6.27
C GLY A 91 -6.18 5.36 7.48
N LEU A 92 -6.72 4.14 7.34
CA LEU A 92 -7.28 3.39 8.47
C LEU A 92 -6.24 2.99 9.53
N GLY A 93 -5.01 2.63 9.14
CA GLY A 93 -3.96 2.33 10.11
C GLY A 93 -3.34 3.58 10.72
N VAL A 94 -3.29 4.69 9.97
CA VAL A 94 -2.91 6.00 10.52
C VAL A 94 -3.92 6.46 11.56
N ALA A 95 -5.22 6.28 11.30
CA ALA A 95 -6.27 6.55 12.28
C ALA A 95 -6.14 5.66 13.53
N ALA A 96 -5.65 4.42 13.36
CA ALA A 96 -5.46 3.52 14.48
C ALA A 96 -4.37 3.97 15.46
N ILE A 97 -3.39 4.80 15.06
CA ILE A 97 -2.35 5.32 15.98
C ILE A 97 -2.71 6.72 16.53
N ALA A 98 -3.93 7.21 16.32
CA ALA A 98 -4.36 8.53 16.77
C ALA A 98 -4.41 8.68 18.30
N ASP A 99 -4.48 7.58 19.05
CA ASP A 99 -4.35 7.53 20.51
C ASP A 99 -2.91 7.73 21.01
N GLU A 100 -1.91 7.71 20.12
CA GLU A 100 -0.51 8.04 20.39
C GLU A 100 -0.17 9.42 19.79
N PRO A 101 -0.43 10.53 20.51
CA PRO A 101 -0.38 11.88 19.94
C PRO A 101 1.01 12.27 19.43
N ASP A 102 2.08 11.72 20.01
CA ASP A 102 3.46 11.99 19.58
C ASP A 102 3.85 11.23 18.30
N ALA A 103 3.20 10.09 18.01
CA ALA A 103 3.49 9.26 16.84
C ALA A 103 2.59 9.59 15.65
N PHE A 104 1.34 10.01 15.91
CA PHE A 104 0.32 10.27 14.89
C PHE A 104 0.76 11.28 13.80
N PRO A 105 1.39 12.43 14.11
CA PRO A 105 1.85 13.38 13.09
C PRO A 105 2.86 12.76 12.12
N PHE A 106 3.79 11.94 12.61
CA PHE A 106 4.79 11.26 11.77
C PHE A 106 4.13 10.21 10.86
N ALA A 107 3.07 9.55 11.32
CA ALA A 107 2.29 8.64 10.49
C ALA A 107 1.58 9.36 9.36
N ALA A 108 0.96 10.51 9.64
CA ALA A 108 0.30 11.33 8.62
C ALA A 108 1.29 11.85 7.56
N ILE A 109 2.44 12.37 7.99
CA ILE A 109 3.49 12.86 7.06
C ILE A 109 4.03 11.71 6.19
N SER A 110 4.34 10.56 6.80
CA SER A 110 4.82 9.37 6.09
C SER A 110 3.83 8.91 5.03
N MET A 111 2.54 8.90 5.34
CA MET A 111 1.47 8.54 4.40
C MET A 111 1.41 9.50 3.21
N VAL A 112 1.43 10.83 3.47
CA VAL A 112 1.38 11.85 2.41
C VAL A 112 2.61 11.76 1.51
N LEU A 113 3.80 11.60 2.09
CA LEU A 113 5.04 11.48 1.32
C LEU A 113 5.03 10.23 0.44
N THR A 114 4.55 9.11 0.98
CA THR A 114 4.40 7.85 0.22
C THR A 114 3.39 8.02 -0.92
N ALA A 115 2.28 8.73 -0.70
CA ALA A 115 1.27 8.99 -1.73
C ALA A 115 1.83 9.87 -2.86
N ILE A 116 2.57 10.94 -2.53
CA ILE A 116 3.22 11.80 -3.51
C ILE A 116 4.24 11.00 -4.33
N ALA A 117 5.11 10.24 -3.66
CA ALA A 117 6.12 9.43 -4.32
C ALA A 117 5.50 8.38 -5.24
N ALA A 118 4.48 7.65 -4.79
CA ALA A 118 3.78 6.65 -5.59
C ALA A 118 3.13 7.28 -6.84
N THR A 119 2.48 8.44 -6.69
CA THR A 119 1.82 9.16 -7.79
C THR A 119 2.85 9.65 -8.82
N ALA A 120 3.94 10.26 -8.35
CA ALA A 120 5.00 10.77 -9.21
C ALA A 120 5.69 9.64 -9.99
N LEU A 121 5.99 8.52 -9.33
CA LEU A 121 6.63 7.37 -9.97
C LEU A 121 5.73 6.71 -11.02
N VAL A 122 4.44 6.50 -10.72
CA VAL A 122 3.49 5.89 -11.68
C VAL A 122 3.28 6.79 -12.91
N SER A 123 3.42 8.11 -12.77
CA SER A 123 3.32 9.05 -13.89
C SER A 123 4.45 8.90 -14.91
N ILE A 124 5.57 8.25 -14.55
CA ILE A 124 6.69 8.00 -15.47
C ILE A 124 6.39 6.76 -16.34
N PRO A 125 6.35 6.88 -17.68
CA PRO A 125 5.97 5.77 -18.56
C PRO A 125 6.84 4.52 -18.42
N GLU A 126 8.15 4.69 -18.26
CA GLU A 126 9.10 3.58 -18.10
C GLU A 126 8.89 2.83 -16.78
N PHE A 127 8.56 3.56 -15.72
CA PHE A 127 8.24 2.96 -14.43
C PHE A 127 6.93 2.17 -14.50
N LYS A 128 5.91 2.72 -15.17
CA LYS A 128 4.64 2.03 -15.44
C LYS A 128 4.87 0.70 -16.16
N LYS A 129 5.65 0.69 -17.24
CA LYS A 129 5.97 -0.53 -18.00
C LYS A 129 6.68 -1.57 -17.12
N ALA A 130 7.70 -1.14 -16.36
CA ALA A 130 8.42 -2.02 -15.45
C ALA A 130 7.51 -2.62 -14.38
N LEU A 131 6.57 -1.84 -13.84
CA LEU A 131 5.61 -2.29 -12.84
C LEU A 131 4.65 -3.34 -13.41
N ILE A 132 4.08 -3.09 -14.59
CA ILE A 132 3.21 -4.04 -15.29
C ILE A 132 3.96 -5.33 -15.56
N LYS A 133 5.17 -5.25 -16.13
CA LYS A 133 6.02 -6.42 -16.41
C LYS A 133 6.33 -7.22 -15.15
N THR A 134 6.54 -6.55 -14.02
CA THR A 134 6.77 -7.22 -12.73
C THR A 134 5.53 -7.96 -12.26
N ALA A 135 4.34 -7.35 -12.36
CA ALA A 135 3.08 -7.90 -11.88
C ALA A 135 2.53 -9.03 -12.79
N THR A 136 2.66 -8.91 -14.10
CA THR A 136 2.04 -9.83 -15.07
C THR A 136 3.04 -10.80 -15.68
N GLY A 137 4.29 -10.36 -15.88
CA GLY A 137 5.32 -11.13 -16.55
C GLY A 137 5.35 -11.09 -18.05
N LEU A 138 4.55 -10.20 -18.63
CA LEU A 138 4.51 -9.87 -20.05
C LEU A 138 5.38 -8.63 -20.32
#